data_AF-A0A179U9B2-F1
#
_entry.id   AF-A0A179U9B2-F1
#
_cell.length_a   1.000
_cell.length_b   1.000
_cell.length_c   1.000
_cell.angle_alpha   90.00
_cell.angle_beta   90.00
_cell.angle_gamma   90.00
#
_symmetry.space_group_name_H-M   'P 1'
#
loop_
_entity.id
_entity.type
_entity.pdbx_description
1 polymer ?
#
loop_
_entity_poly.entity_id
_entity_poly.type
_entity_poly.pdbx_seq_one_letter_code
_entity_poly.pdbx_strand_id
1 'polypeptide(L)'
;MPGANLEAEYQWRINTINTEVAFCGMEKGRPSHWLTQTRGQPTVDDDPCPPTKWQRCSVKNNTEVLLHQAMESVQAKSTAEQPQTCFQPRVCFLCVGNPSCALEDRIMKYTTSRSLTRHFLQRHINPPWPATGVECNVCEGKVLPAKSTLLSHAEEAHGTVVRGRAREKLVLEYQQSLEN
;
A
#
# COMPACT_ATOMS: atom_id res chain seq x y z
N MET A 1 -18.14 -41.73 19.33
CA MET A 1 -16.90 -42.42 19.73
C MET A 1 -15.82 -42.05 18.73
N PRO A 2 -14.82 -41.22 19.09
CA PRO A 2 -13.68 -40.91 18.21
C PRO A 2 -12.76 -42.13 18.08
N GLY A 3 -12.25 -42.35 16.86
CA GLY A 3 -11.61 -43.59 16.41
C GLY A 3 -10.26 -43.91 17.06
N ALA A 4 -9.94 -45.20 17.07
CA ALA A 4 -8.87 -45.83 17.84
C ALA A 4 -7.42 -45.54 17.39
N ASN A 5 -7.17 -44.73 16.36
CA ASN A 5 -5.82 -44.26 15.99
C ASN A 5 -5.87 -42.98 15.11
N LEU A 6 -4.74 -42.27 15.08
CA LEU A 6 -4.53 -40.99 14.40
C LEU A 6 -4.75 -41.08 12.86
N GLU A 7 -4.44 -42.23 12.28
CA GLU A 7 -4.64 -42.52 10.85
C GLU A 7 -6.13 -42.55 10.47
N ALA A 8 -6.98 -43.13 11.32
CA ALA A 8 -8.43 -43.17 11.08
C ALA A 8 -9.06 -41.76 11.14
N GLU A 9 -8.51 -40.88 11.97
CA GLU A 9 -8.95 -39.48 12.02
C GLU A 9 -8.52 -38.71 10.76
N TYR A 10 -7.28 -38.91 10.31
CA TYR A 10 -6.82 -38.35 9.03
C TYR A 10 -7.69 -38.81 7.87
N GLN A 11 -8.01 -40.10 7.82
CA GLN A 11 -8.82 -40.65 6.75
C GLN A 11 -10.28 -40.18 6.79
N TRP A 12 -10.82 -39.97 7.99
CA TRP A 12 -12.13 -39.35 8.14
C TRP A 12 -12.14 -37.89 7.67
N ARG A 13 -11.10 -37.11 7.99
CA ARG A 13 -10.95 -35.71 7.52
C ARG A 13 -10.86 -35.66 5.99
N ILE A 14 -10.04 -36.53 5.38
CA ILE A 14 -9.89 -36.63 3.92
C ILE A 14 -11.22 -37.01 3.26
N ASN A 15 -11.93 -38.00 3.79
CA ASN A 15 -13.22 -38.40 3.23
C ASN A 15 -14.30 -37.31 3.38
N THR A 16 -14.32 -36.58 4.49
CA THR A 16 -15.25 -35.47 4.70
C THR A 16 -15.02 -34.38 3.65
N ILE A 17 -13.76 -33.99 3.44
CA ILE A 17 -13.38 -33.00 2.42
C ILE A 17 -13.76 -33.49 1.02
N ASN A 18 -13.43 -34.74 0.67
CA ASN A 18 -13.77 -35.29 -0.64
C ASN A 18 -15.29 -35.38 -0.87
N THR A 19 -16.07 -35.63 0.19
CA THR A 19 -17.53 -35.65 0.13
C THR A 19 -18.09 -34.25 -0.09
N GLU A 20 -17.56 -33.24 0.59
CA GLU A 20 -17.93 -31.83 0.36
C GLU A 20 -17.55 -31.36 -1.06
N VAL A 21 -16.39 -31.78 -1.57
CA VAL A 21 -15.97 -31.51 -2.95
C VAL A 21 -16.86 -32.23 -3.97
N ALA A 22 -17.39 -33.41 -3.68
CA ALA A 22 -18.32 -34.11 -4.55
C ALA A 22 -19.72 -33.45 -4.58
N PHE A 23 -20.13 -32.78 -3.50
CA PHE A 23 -21.38 -32.01 -3.44
C PHE A 23 -21.27 -30.67 -4.16
N CYS A 24 -20.11 -30.00 -4.06
CA CYS A 24 -19.79 -28.83 -4.86
C CYS A 24 -19.36 -29.27 -6.26
N GLY A 25 -20.31 -29.42 -7.18
CA GLY A 25 -20.06 -29.72 -8.60
C GLY A 25 -19.03 -28.77 -9.23
N MET A 26 -17.75 -29.10 -9.10
CA MET A 26 -16.64 -28.34 -9.64
C MET A 26 -16.49 -28.79 -11.09
N GLU A 27 -17.27 -28.16 -11.96
CA GLU A 27 -17.14 -28.34 -13.39
C GLU A 27 -15.75 -27.84 -13.79
N LYS A 28 -14.85 -28.80 -14.04
CA LYS A 28 -13.49 -28.58 -14.52
C LYS A 28 -13.59 -27.89 -15.88
N GLY A 29 -13.40 -26.57 -15.90
CA GLY A 29 -13.36 -25.76 -17.12
C GLY A 29 -12.42 -26.40 -18.15
N ARG A 30 -13.00 -26.91 -19.23
CA ARG A 30 -12.28 -27.40 -20.40
C ARG A 30 -11.67 -26.19 -21.13
N PRO A 31 -10.43 -26.25 -21.66
CA PRO A 31 -9.90 -25.17 -22.47
C PRO A 31 -10.66 -25.16 -23.81
N SER A 32 -11.57 -24.20 -23.99
CA SER A 32 -12.26 -24.03 -25.26
C SER A 32 -11.55 -22.97 -26.10
N HIS A 33 -11.29 -23.40 -27.33
CA HIS A 33 -10.54 -22.75 -28.38
C HIS A 33 -10.96 -21.31 -28.66
N TRP A 34 -9.95 -20.52 -29.04
CA TRP A 34 -10.09 -19.35 -29.88
C TRP A 34 -11.02 -19.62 -31.06
N LEU A 35 -12.10 -18.84 -31.18
CA LEU A 35 -12.77 -18.60 -32.46
C LEU A 35 -13.13 -17.13 -32.57
N THR A 36 -12.31 -16.43 -33.35
CA THR A 36 -12.64 -15.19 -34.03
C THR A 36 -13.77 -15.47 -35.02
N GLN A 37 -14.92 -14.79 -34.91
CA GLN A 37 -15.57 -14.04 -36.01
C GLN A 37 -16.98 -13.53 -35.68
N THR A 38 -17.08 -12.19 -35.67
CA THR A 38 -18.06 -11.33 -36.37
C THR A 38 -19.58 -11.56 -36.28
N ARG A 39 -20.23 -10.46 -35.84
CA ARG A 39 -21.43 -9.77 -36.39
C ARG A 39 -22.80 -10.06 -35.72
N GLY A 40 -23.35 -9.01 -35.09
CA GLY A 40 -24.79 -8.86 -34.80
C GLY A 40 -25.10 -8.04 -33.54
N GLN A 41 -25.27 -6.72 -33.66
CA GLN A 41 -25.98 -5.84 -32.70
C GLN A 41 -27.52 -5.93 -32.93
N PRO A 42 -28.41 -5.31 -32.11
CA PRO A 42 -28.45 -5.21 -30.64
C PRO A 42 -29.89 -5.43 -30.08
N THR A 43 -30.06 -5.87 -28.84
CA THR A 43 -31.29 -5.56 -28.09
C THR A 43 -31.05 -5.50 -26.58
N VAL A 44 -31.63 -4.45 -25.99
CA VAL A 44 -31.59 -3.98 -24.61
C VAL A 44 -32.09 -5.03 -23.62
N ASP A 45 -31.31 -5.30 -22.58
CA ASP A 45 -31.76 -5.24 -21.19
C ASP A 45 -30.53 -5.00 -20.29
N ASP A 46 -30.41 -3.75 -19.84
CA ASP A 46 -29.44 -3.31 -18.85
C ASP A 46 -29.90 -3.82 -17.48
N ASP A 47 -29.37 -4.96 -17.04
CA ASP A 47 -29.29 -5.27 -15.62
C ASP A 47 -27.82 -5.32 -15.20
N PRO A 48 -27.29 -4.26 -14.55
CA PRO A 48 -26.00 -4.35 -13.91
C PRO A 48 -26.17 -5.22 -12.67
N CYS A 49 -26.00 -6.53 -12.84
CA CYS A 49 -25.87 -7.48 -11.74
C CYS A 49 -25.02 -6.85 -10.61
N PRO A 50 -25.56 -6.68 -9.39
CA PRO A 50 -24.81 -6.06 -8.33
C PRO A 50 -23.60 -6.95 -8.02
N PRO A 51 -22.40 -6.38 -7.86
CA PRO A 51 -21.21 -7.19 -7.62
C PRO A 51 -21.43 -8.06 -6.39
N THR A 52 -21.30 -9.38 -6.56
CA THR A 52 -21.47 -10.39 -5.52
C THR A 52 -20.61 -10.02 -4.31
N LYS A 53 -21.16 -10.15 -3.10
CA LYS A 53 -20.50 -9.83 -1.81
C LYS A 53 -19.04 -10.32 -1.72
N TRP A 54 -18.75 -11.46 -2.34
CA TRP A 54 -17.45 -12.12 -2.36
C TRP A 54 -16.41 -11.36 -3.18
N GLN A 55 -16.79 -10.80 -4.33
CA GLN A 55 -15.92 -9.99 -5.17
C GLN A 55 -15.58 -8.66 -4.48
N ARG A 56 -16.56 -8.07 -3.78
CA ARG A 56 -16.33 -6.86 -2.96
C ARG A 56 -15.37 -7.13 -1.79
N CYS A 57 -15.52 -8.24 -1.09
CA CYS A 57 -14.58 -8.66 -0.04
C CYS A 57 -13.18 -8.94 -0.61
N SER A 58 -13.08 -9.61 -1.77
CA SER A 58 -11.79 -9.91 -2.41
C SER A 58 -11.05 -8.64 -2.84
N VAL A 59 -11.73 -7.69 -3.49
CA VAL A 59 -11.15 -6.39 -3.88
C VAL A 59 -10.72 -5.59 -2.65
N LYS A 60 -11.54 -5.59 -1.58
CA LYS A 60 -11.21 -4.93 -0.32
C LYS A 60 -9.97 -5.54 0.35
N ASN A 61 -9.90 -6.87 0.44
CA ASN A 61 -8.74 -7.57 1.02
C ASN A 61 -7.46 -7.31 0.21
N ASN A 62 -7.54 -7.33 -1.12
CA ASN A 62 -6.38 -7.03 -1.98
C ASN A 62 -5.87 -5.60 -1.77
N THR A 63 -6.79 -4.66 -1.58
CA THR A 63 -6.47 -3.25 -1.31
C THR A 63 -5.75 -3.05 0.02
N GLU A 64 -6.24 -3.70 1.07
CA GLU A 64 -5.61 -3.66 2.41
C GLU A 64 -4.20 -4.26 2.39
N VAL A 65 -4.01 -5.36 1.66
CA VAL A 65 -2.68 -5.96 1.45
C VAL A 65 -1.73 -5.00 0.72
N LEU A 66 -2.19 -4.33 -0.35
CA LEU A 66 -1.37 -3.37 -1.08
C LEU A 66 -0.97 -2.16 -0.23
N LEU A 67 -1.89 -1.66 0.60
CA LEU A 67 -1.60 -0.58 1.55
C LEU A 67 -0.58 -1.02 2.61
N HIS A 68 -0.75 -2.21 3.18
CA HIS A 68 0.19 -2.75 4.15
C HIS A 68 1.60 -2.88 3.55
N GLN A 69 1.69 -3.46 2.35
CA GLN A 69 2.97 -3.57 1.63
C GLN A 69 3.59 -2.20 1.34
N ALA A 70 2.78 -1.20 0.98
CA ALA A 70 3.25 0.16 0.77
C ALA A 70 3.80 0.78 2.08
N MET A 71 3.12 0.58 3.21
CA MET A 71 3.58 1.04 4.53
C MET A 71 4.91 0.41 4.94
N GLU A 72 5.07 -0.90 4.72
CA GLU A 72 6.33 -1.58 5.01
C GLU A 72 7.47 -1.09 4.10
N SER A 73 7.16 -0.77 2.83
CA SER A 73 8.16 -0.32 1.85
C SER A 73 8.73 1.07 2.10
N VAL A 74 8.09 1.87 2.97
CA VAL A 74 8.55 3.23 3.31
C VAL A 74 9.27 3.28 4.65
N GLN A 75 9.28 2.21 5.44
CA GLN A 75 10.04 2.16 6.68
C GLN A 75 11.50 1.82 6.39
N ALA A 76 12.43 2.69 6.79
CA ALA A 76 13.86 2.42 6.69
C ALA A 76 14.26 1.37 7.73
N LYS A 77 14.14 0.08 7.38
CA LYS A 77 14.64 -1.02 8.22
C LYS A 77 16.14 -1.17 7.97
N SER A 78 16.96 -0.92 8.99
CA SER A 78 18.36 -1.36 8.96
C SER A 78 18.41 -2.84 9.31
N THR A 79 18.62 -3.71 8.32
CA THR A 79 19.04 -5.09 8.57
C THR A 79 20.53 -5.20 8.32
N ALA A 80 21.21 -6.15 8.99
CA ALA A 80 22.63 -6.40 8.79
C ALA A 80 23.01 -6.65 7.31
N GLU A 81 22.04 -7.05 6.49
CA GLU A 81 22.19 -7.33 5.07
C GLU A 81 21.95 -6.12 4.14
N GLN A 82 21.30 -5.05 4.63
CA GLN A 82 21.09 -3.82 3.86
C GLN A 82 21.40 -2.57 4.69
N PRO A 83 22.57 -1.95 4.47
CA PRO A 83 22.87 -0.64 5.02
C PRO A 83 21.79 0.37 4.61
N GLN A 84 21.36 1.21 5.55
CA GLN A 84 20.35 2.28 5.30
C GLN A 84 20.73 3.19 4.12
N THR A 85 22.01 3.26 3.77
CA THR A 85 22.53 4.03 2.63
C THR A 85 22.07 3.53 1.26
N CYS A 86 21.60 2.28 1.16
CA CYS A 86 21.07 1.68 -0.07
C CYS A 86 19.54 1.75 -0.17
N PHE A 87 18.85 2.10 0.92
CA PHE A 87 17.39 2.17 0.94
C PHE A 87 16.91 3.40 0.16
N GLN A 88 16.10 3.17 -0.87
CA GLN A 88 15.50 4.22 -1.68
C GLN A 88 13.98 4.00 -1.78
N PRO A 89 13.18 4.72 -0.99
CA PRO A 89 11.73 4.60 -1.10
C PRO A 89 11.28 5.03 -2.49
N ARG A 90 10.24 4.34 -2.98
CA ARG A 90 9.55 4.65 -4.24
C ARG A 90 8.13 5.14 -3.99
N VAL A 91 7.68 5.18 -2.73
CA VAL A 91 6.33 5.59 -2.32
C VAL A 91 6.45 6.72 -1.30
N CYS A 92 5.50 7.66 -1.28
CA CYS A 92 5.51 8.75 -0.30
C CYS A 92 4.88 8.31 1.03
N PHE A 93 5.69 8.29 2.10
CA PHE A 93 5.24 7.88 3.43
C PHE A 93 4.07 8.71 3.97
N LEU A 94 4.04 10.02 3.71
CA LEU A 94 2.93 10.89 4.10
C LEU A 94 1.65 10.60 3.31
N CYS A 95 1.75 10.27 2.02
CA CYS A 95 0.58 9.88 1.25
C CYS A 95 0.05 8.53 1.73
N VAL A 96 0.91 7.51 1.87
CA VAL A 96 0.53 6.18 2.36
C VAL A 96 -0.20 6.28 3.69
N GLY A 97 0.35 7.07 4.61
CA GLY A 97 -0.20 7.26 5.95
C GLY A 97 -1.47 8.12 6.00
N ASN A 98 -1.79 8.92 4.98
CA ASN A 98 -2.91 9.85 5.06
C ASN A 98 -4.24 9.17 4.64
N PRO A 99 -5.20 8.96 5.58
CA PRO A 99 -6.49 8.36 5.25
C PRO A 99 -7.36 9.27 4.37
N SER A 100 -7.07 10.57 4.32
CA SER A 100 -7.80 11.55 3.52
C SER A 100 -7.41 11.55 2.04
N CYS A 101 -6.31 10.88 1.68
CA CYS A 101 -5.89 10.72 0.28
C CYS A 101 -6.64 9.56 -0.38
N ALA A 102 -6.91 9.67 -1.68
CA ALA A 102 -7.44 8.56 -2.47
C ALA A 102 -6.45 7.39 -2.45
N LEU A 103 -6.96 6.16 -2.46
CA LEU A 103 -6.12 4.94 -2.39
C LEU A 103 -4.99 4.94 -3.42
N GLU A 104 -5.27 5.36 -4.65
CA GLU A 104 -4.30 5.41 -5.75
C GLU A 104 -3.10 6.30 -5.40
N ASP A 105 -3.34 7.48 -4.82
CA ASP A 105 -2.29 8.39 -4.36
C ASP A 105 -1.49 7.79 -3.20
N ARG A 106 -2.16 7.05 -2.32
CA ARG A 106 -1.54 6.40 -1.16
C ARG A 106 -0.53 5.32 -1.59
N ILE A 107 -0.86 4.53 -2.61
CA ILE A 107 0.00 3.43 -3.08
C ILE A 107 0.86 3.81 -4.30
N MET A 108 0.80 5.08 -4.73
CA MET A 108 1.49 5.54 -5.94
C MET A 108 3.00 5.32 -5.85
N LYS A 109 3.52 4.55 -6.81
CA LYS A 109 4.95 4.28 -6.96
C LYS A 109 5.57 5.27 -7.96
N TYR A 110 6.55 6.01 -7.50
CA TYR A 110 7.35 6.92 -8.31
C TYR A 110 8.46 6.16 -9.03
N THR A 111 8.72 6.50 -10.29
CA THR A 111 9.74 5.84 -11.11
C THR A 111 11.15 6.04 -10.57
N THR A 112 11.41 7.21 -9.97
CA THR A 112 12.72 7.58 -9.42
C THR A 112 12.60 8.20 -8.04
N SER A 113 13.65 8.09 -7.22
CA SER A 113 13.73 8.77 -5.92
C SER A 113 13.65 10.28 -6.09
N ARG A 114 14.20 10.82 -7.18
CA ARG A 114 14.08 12.26 -7.51
C ARG A 114 12.62 12.70 -7.71
N SER A 115 11.82 11.90 -8.44
CA SER A 115 10.39 12.21 -8.61
C SER A 115 9.63 12.14 -7.30
N LEU A 116 9.98 11.20 -6.42
CA LEU A 116 9.41 11.10 -5.07
C LEU A 116 9.79 12.34 -4.23
N THR A 117 11.07 12.71 -4.20
CA THR A 117 11.53 13.92 -3.48
C THR A 117 10.83 15.18 -3.98
N ARG A 118 10.68 15.33 -5.31
CA ARG A 118 9.95 16.47 -5.89
C ARG A 118 8.49 16.50 -5.45
N HIS A 119 7.81 15.36 -5.51
CA HIS A 119 6.44 15.24 -5.02
C HIS A 119 6.34 15.61 -3.54
N PHE A 120 7.22 15.05 -2.71
CA PHE A 120 7.24 15.31 -1.28
C PHE A 120 7.39 16.81 -0.97
N LEU A 121 8.34 17.47 -1.63
CA LEU A 121 8.53 18.92 -1.47
C LEU A 121 7.29 19.71 -1.91
N GLN A 122 6.75 19.41 -3.09
CA GLN A 122 5.63 20.17 -3.65
C GLN A 122 4.32 19.96 -2.87
N ARG A 123 4.05 18.74 -2.43
CA ARG A 123 2.77 18.37 -1.82
C ARG A 123 2.75 18.56 -0.31
N HIS A 124 3.90 18.44 0.37
CA HIS A 124 3.94 18.41 1.84
C HIS A 124 4.83 19.49 2.48
N ILE A 125 5.81 20.06 1.77
CA ILE A 125 6.71 21.09 2.33
C ILE A 125 6.37 22.50 1.85
N ASN A 126 6.05 22.66 0.57
CA ASN A 126 5.76 23.96 -0.03
C ASN A 126 4.45 24.60 0.44
N PRO A 127 3.36 23.85 0.73
CA PRO A 127 2.15 24.45 1.27
C PRO A 127 2.36 25.17 2.61
N PRO A 128 1.43 26.06 3.00
CA PRO A 128 1.41 26.65 4.34
C PRO A 128 1.47 25.56 5.40
N TRP A 129 2.32 25.77 6.41
CA TRP A 129 2.50 24.77 7.45
C TRP A 129 1.31 24.78 8.41
N PRO A 130 0.71 23.61 8.72
CA PRO A 130 -0.41 23.54 9.66
C PRO A 130 0.04 23.93 11.06
N ALA A 131 -0.80 24.66 11.79
CA ALA A 131 -0.51 25.11 13.17
C ALA A 131 -0.31 23.92 14.13
N THR A 132 -0.97 22.80 13.86
CA THR A 132 -0.87 21.55 14.64
C THR A 132 0.34 20.69 14.26
N GLY A 133 1.11 21.10 13.25
CA GLY A 133 2.13 20.25 12.63
C GLY A 133 1.55 19.15 11.74
N VAL A 134 2.43 18.31 11.22
CA VAL A 134 2.10 17.18 10.34
C VAL A 134 2.35 15.87 11.07
N GLU A 135 1.39 14.97 11.03
CA GLU A 135 1.48 13.64 11.65
C GLU A 135 2.04 12.59 10.67
N CYS A 136 2.96 11.74 11.14
CA CYS A 136 3.42 10.57 10.43
C CYS A 136 2.68 9.31 10.91
N ASN A 137 1.66 8.91 10.16
CA ASN A 137 0.87 7.71 10.46
C ASN A 137 1.59 6.37 10.17
N VAL A 138 2.79 6.42 9.60
CA VAL A 138 3.66 5.24 9.42
C VAL A 138 4.51 4.98 10.67
N CYS A 139 4.78 6.02 11.46
CA CYS A 139 5.56 5.97 12.70
C CYS A 139 4.68 6.26 13.91
N GLU A 140 3.60 5.49 14.06
CA GLU A 140 2.72 5.50 15.24
C GLU A 140 2.13 6.89 15.56
N GLY A 141 1.86 7.71 14.54
CA GLY A 141 1.25 9.02 14.73
C GLY A 141 2.21 10.09 15.25
N LYS A 142 3.51 9.95 14.99
CA LYS A 142 4.50 10.96 15.40
C LYS A 142 4.17 12.33 14.81
N VAL A 143 3.91 13.31 15.66
CA VAL A 143 3.65 14.70 15.26
C VAL A 143 4.96 15.44 15.02
N LEU A 144 5.05 16.11 13.87
CA LEU A 144 6.21 16.86 13.41
C LEU A 144 5.82 18.34 13.40
N PRO A 145 6.25 19.13 14.40
CA PRO A 145 5.76 20.49 14.60
C PRO A 145 6.31 21.49 13.59
N ALA A 146 7.44 21.19 12.93
CA ALA A 146 8.11 22.11 12.00
C ALA A 146 8.60 21.42 10.72
N LYS A 147 8.78 22.19 9.64
CA LYS A 147 9.31 21.69 8.35
C LYS A 147 10.66 21.00 8.49
N SER A 148 11.56 21.57 9.28
CA SER A 148 12.89 21.00 9.57
C SER A 148 12.76 19.61 10.22
N THR A 149 11.89 19.47 11.23
CA THR A 149 11.65 18.18 11.90
C THR A 149 11.09 17.13 10.94
N LEU A 150 10.20 17.52 10.02
CA LEU A 150 9.67 16.62 9.00
C LEU A 150 10.76 16.19 8.00
N LEU A 151 11.68 17.07 7.62
CA LEU A 151 12.78 16.73 6.72
C LEU A 151 13.76 15.74 7.34
N SER A 152 14.19 15.99 8.58
CA SER A 152 15.06 15.06 9.30
C SER A 152 14.37 13.70 9.47
N HIS A 153 13.09 13.71 9.85
CA HIS A 153 12.31 12.48 9.97
C HIS A 153 12.18 11.73 8.64
N ALA A 154 11.93 12.43 7.53
CA ALA A 154 11.83 11.83 6.21
C ALA A 154 13.14 11.14 5.79
N GLU A 155 14.29 11.74 6.12
CA GLU A 155 15.61 11.17 5.84
C GLU A 155 15.92 9.97 6.74
N GLU A 156 15.74 10.12 8.05
CA GLU A 156 16.14 9.11 9.05
C GLU A 156 15.20 7.91 9.10
N ALA A 157 13.88 8.14 9.13
CA ALA A 157 12.89 7.07 9.31
C ALA A 157 12.44 6.45 7.99
N HIS A 158 12.53 7.20 6.90
CA HIS A 158 11.95 6.82 5.62
C HIS A 158 12.91 6.89 4.44
N GLY A 159 14.19 7.24 4.63
CA GLY A 159 15.20 7.31 3.56
C GLY A 159 14.83 8.26 2.41
N THR A 160 13.85 9.15 2.62
CA THR A 160 13.44 10.15 1.63
C THR A 160 14.44 11.30 1.69
N VAL A 161 15.50 11.17 0.90
CA VAL A 161 16.59 12.16 0.92
C VAL A 161 16.17 13.42 0.15
N VAL A 162 16.24 14.56 0.83
CA VAL A 162 16.17 15.90 0.21
C VAL A 162 17.60 16.45 0.15
N ARG A 163 18.24 16.41 -1.03
CA ARG A 163 19.60 16.93 -1.24
C ARG A 163 19.62 18.35 -1.83
N GLY A 164 20.68 19.11 -1.54
CA GLY A 164 21.03 20.37 -2.20
C GLY A 164 20.33 21.62 -1.64
N ARG A 165 20.24 22.67 -2.46
CA ARG A 165 19.79 24.03 -2.10
C ARG A 165 18.47 24.13 -1.32
N ALA A 166 17.55 23.17 -1.51
CA ALA A 166 16.28 23.15 -0.78
C ALA A 166 16.47 22.86 0.72
N ARG A 167 17.42 21.99 1.08
CA ARG A 167 17.77 21.68 2.47
C ARG A 167 18.46 22.88 3.12
N GLU A 168 19.43 23.48 2.43
CA GLU A 168 20.16 24.66 2.90
C GLU A 168 19.21 25.84 3.17
N LYS A 169 18.28 26.13 2.25
CA LYS A 169 17.31 27.21 2.43
C LYS A 169 16.41 27.00 3.66
N LEU A 170 15.93 25.77 3.86
CA LEU A 170 15.04 25.44 4.98
C LEU A 170 15.78 25.40 6.33
N VAL A 171 17.06 25.01 6.32
CA VAL A 171 17.93 25.12 7.52
C VAL A 171 18.15 26.59 7.89
N LEU A 172 18.39 27.46 6.91
CA LEU A 172 18.52 28.91 7.15
C LEU A 172 17.22 29.53 7.67
N GLU A 173 16.06 29.17 7.08
CA GLU A 173 14.74 29.61 7.57
C GLU A 173 14.48 29.15 9.02
N TYR A 174 14.88 27.93 9.37
CA TYR A 174 14.78 27.42 10.74
C TYR A 174 15.69 28.20 11.71
N GLN A 175 16.94 28.45 11.34
CA GLN A 175 17.87 29.23 12.17
C GLN A 175 17.33 30.65 12.42
N GLN A 176 16.80 31.32 11.39
CA GLN A 176 16.18 32.64 11.51
C GLN A 176 14.91 32.64 12.37
N SER A 177 14.18 31.52 12.44
CA SER A 177 12.99 31.39 13.30
C SER A 177 13.31 31.14 14.78
N LEU A 178 14.55 30.78 15.11
CA LEU A 178 15.01 30.60 16.50
C LEU A 178 15.64 31.87 17.09
N GLU A 179 16.03 32.83 16.23
CA GLU A 179 16.68 34.08 16.62
C GLU A 179 15.69 35.26 16.83
N ASN A 180 14.41 35.07 16.51
CA ASN A 180 13.31 36.01 16.76
C ASN A 180 12.35 35.49 17.83
#